data_AF-A0A6A4I857-F1
#
_entry.id   AF-A0A6A4I857-F1
#
_cell.length_a   1.000
_cell.length_b   1.000
_cell.length_c   1.000
_cell.angle_alpha   90.00
_cell.angle_beta   90.00
_cell.angle_gamma   90.00
#
_symmetry.space_group_name_H-M   'P 1'
#
loop_
_entity.id
_entity.type
_entity.pdbx_description
1 polymer ?
#
loop_
_entity_poly.entity_id
_entity_poly.type
_entity_poly.pdbx_seq_one_letter_code
_entity_poly.pdbx_strand_id
1 'polypeptide(L)'
;MSSSASFPSSTSTTTLCPGYKHVEEFGPDEEYEEEEQVDEFYVTLDLGAAEPMLIPSSSTYRLIGLDTPTPFLQLSGTILQGRHESLLGSELLFTEAKGMQALSTRQVLSN
;
A
#
# COMPACT_ATOMS: atom_id res chain seq x y z
N MET A 1 40.29 18.71 -13.85
CA MET A 1 39.56 19.49 -12.84
C MET A 1 38.39 18.64 -12.35
N SER A 2 38.38 18.37 -11.03
CA SER A 2 37.30 17.92 -10.12
C SER A 2 36.27 16.88 -10.60
N SER A 3 36.20 15.67 -10.05
CA SER A 3 35.88 15.23 -8.67
C SER A 3 34.38 15.04 -8.40
N SER A 4 34.02 13.76 -8.25
CA SER A 4 33.13 13.14 -7.26
C SER A 4 31.69 13.62 -7.06
N ALA A 5 30.76 12.68 -7.22
CA ALA A 5 29.80 12.38 -6.16
C ALA A 5 29.54 10.85 -6.13
N SER A 6 30.38 10.12 -5.41
CA SER A 6 29.98 8.84 -4.84
C SER A 6 29.27 9.16 -3.52
N PHE A 7 28.01 8.75 -3.39
CA PHE A 7 27.30 8.79 -2.11
C PHE A 7 27.51 7.45 -1.39
N PRO A 8 28.18 7.41 -0.22
CA PRO A 8 28.27 6.18 0.55
C PRO A 8 27.12 6.06 1.57
N SER A 9 26.46 4.89 1.49
CA SER A 9 26.01 4.02 2.59
C SER A 9 25.17 4.59 3.73
N SER A 10 23.93 4.10 3.84
CA SER A 10 23.50 3.44 5.08
C SER A 10 22.77 2.13 4.77
N THR A 11 23.47 1.03 4.99
CA THR A 11 22.93 -0.33 5.01
C THR A 11 22.11 -0.52 6.30
N SER A 12 20.89 -0.02 6.32
CA SER A 12 19.90 -0.37 7.35
C SER A 12 19.10 -1.60 6.87
N THR A 13 19.52 -2.77 7.36
CA THR A 13 18.88 -4.10 7.26
C THR A 13 17.57 -4.16 6.46
N THR A 14 17.72 -4.56 5.20
CA THR A 14 16.79 -4.43 4.06
C THR A 14 15.67 -5.48 4.02
N THR A 15 15.50 -6.27 5.08
CA THR A 15 14.69 -7.50 5.03
C THR A 15 13.80 -7.61 6.27
N LEU A 16 12.48 -7.49 6.08
CA LEU A 16 11.48 -7.67 7.15
C LEU A 16 11.37 -9.13 7.59
N CYS A 17 11.65 -10.06 6.67
CA CYS A 17 11.68 -11.51 6.90
C CYS A 17 12.86 -12.15 6.14
N PRO A 18 13.43 -13.26 6.64
CA PRO A 18 14.48 -13.99 5.92
C PRO A 18 14.01 -14.40 4.52
N GLY A 19 14.82 -14.15 3.50
CA GLY A 19 14.52 -14.52 2.10
C GLY A 19 13.81 -13.45 1.27
N TYR A 20 13.32 -12.36 1.88
CA TYR A 20 12.64 -11.27 1.18
C TYR A 20 13.53 -10.03 1.14
N LYS A 21 13.63 -9.38 -0.04
CA LYS A 21 14.42 -8.15 -0.24
C LYS A 21 13.46 -6.98 -0.52
N HIS A 22 13.66 -5.87 0.19
CA HIS A 22 12.99 -4.62 -0.14
C HIS A 22 13.46 -4.07 -1.49
N VAL A 23 12.52 -3.63 -2.32
CA VAL A 23 12.74 -2.96 -3.60
C VAL A 23 12.10 -1.58 -3.50
N GLU A 24 12.85 -0.53 -3.84
CA GLU A 24 12.40 0.86 -3.75
C GLU A 24 11.38 1.21 -4.84
N GLU A 25 11.54 0.62 -6.02
CA GLU A 25 10.67 0.84 -7.17
C GLU A 25 10.65 -0.43 -8.03
N PHE A 26 9.46 -0.82 -8.49
CA PHE A 26 9.36 -1.81 -9.56
C PHE A 26 9.83 -1.18 -10.88
N GLY A 27 10.29 -1.99 -11.83
CA GLY A 27 10.69 -1.45 -13.14
C GLY A 27 9.55 -0.70 -13.83
N PRO A 28 9.82 0.12 -14.85
CA PRO A 28 8.76 0.73 -15.66
C PRO A 28 7.80 -0.37 -16.11
N ASP A 29 6.49 -0.06 -16.13
CA ASP A 29 5.34 -0.96 -16.37
C ASP A 29 5.37 -1.64 -17.75
N GLU A 30 6.42 -2.42 -18.00
CA GLU A 30 6.59 -3.25 -19.17
C GLU A 30 5.80 -4.54 -18.89
N GLU A 31 4.58 -4.61 -19.47
CA GLU A 31 3.65 -5.75 -19.44
C GLU A 31 2.73 -5.92 -18.20
N TYR A 32 2.19 -4.85 -17.63
CA TYR A 32 0.82 -4.98 -17.09
C TYR A 32 -0.14 -4.74 -18.26
N GLU A 33 -0.65 -5.82 -18.86
CA GLU A 33 -1.61 -5.69 -19.97
C GLU A 33 -2.83 -4.87 -19.51
N GLU A 34 -2.89 -3.59 -19.89
CA GLU A 34 -4.04 -2.71 -19.68
C GLU A 34 -5.33 -3.25 -20.32
N GLU A 35 -5.21 -4.30 -21.14
CA GLU A 35 -6.31 -4.97 -21.85
C GLU A 35 -7.07 -5.99 -20.97
N GLU A 36 -6.50 -6.44 -19.85
CA GLU A 36 -7.22 -7.19 -18.84
C GLU A 36 -7.82 -6.20 -17.82
N GLN A 37 -9.14 -6.25 -17.61
CA GLN A 37 -9.78 -5.54 -16.51
C GLN A 37 -9.09 -5.95 -15.21
N VAL A 38 -8.17 -5.11 -14.72
CA VAL A 38 -7.54 -5.32 -13.43
C VAL A 38 -8.63 -5.14 -12.40
N ASP A 39 -9.06 -6.24 -11.78
CA ASP A 39 -9.97 -6.18 -10.65
C ASP A 39 -9.24 -5.48 -9.50
N GLU A 40 -9.46 -4.17 -9.35
CA GLU A 40 -8.94 -3.39 -8.23
C GLU A 40 -9.72 -3.74 -6.96
N PHE A 41 -9.05 -4.39 -6.01
CA PHE A 41 -9.64 -4.70 -4.70
C PHE A 41 -9.08 -3.77 -3.62
N TYR A 42 -9.98 -3.11 -2.91
CA TYR A 42 -9.63 -2.31 -1.74
C TYR A 42 -9.70 -3.18 -0.49
N VAL A 43 -8.70 -3.04 0.38
CA VAL A 43 -8.65 -3.67 1.70
C VAL A 43 -8.47 -2.60 2.76
N THR A 44 -9.18 -2.75 3.87
CA THR A 44 -9.09 -1.83 5.00
C THR A 44 -8.25 -2.45 6.10
N LEU A 45 -7.23 -1.71 6.54
CA LEU A 45 -6.35 -2.13 7.63
C LEU A 45 -6.87 -1.55 8.96
N ASP A 46 -7.48 -2.41 9.77
CA ASP A 46 -7.79 -2.07 11.16
C ASP A 46 -6.54 -2.28 12.02
N LEU A 47 -6.03 -1.20 12.61
CA LEU A 47 -4.86 -1.21 13.50
C LEU A 47 -5.26 -1.29 14.98
N GLY A 48 -6.56 -1.37 15.29
CA GLY A 48 -7.08 -1.44 16.64
C GLY A 48 -6.61 -0.27 17.52
N ALA A 49 -6.21 -0.58 18.76
CA ALA A 49 -5.65 0.39 19.70
C ALA A 49 -4.16 0.64 19.47
N ALA A 50 -3.73 0.79 18.22
CA ALA A 50 -2.38 1.23 17.91
C ALA A 50 -2.09 2.58 18.58
N GLU A 51 -0.82 2.79 18.94
CA GLU A 51 -0.36 4.05 19.53
C GLU A 51 -0.86 5.26 18.69
N PRO A 52 -1.52 6.25 19.29
CA PRO A 52 -2.17 7.34 18.55
C PRO A 52 -1.24 8.11 17.61
N MET A 53 0.06 8.12 17.94
CA MET A 53 1.09 8.80 17.16
C MET A 53 1.73 7.93 16.08
N LEU A 54 1.44 6.62 16.03
CA LEU A 54 2.08 5.69 15.11
C LEU A 54 1.80 6.04 13.65
N ILE A 55 0.55 6.35 13.32
CA ILE A 55 0.15 6.71 11.95
C ILE A 55 0.65 8.12 11.57
N PRO A 56 0.38 9.19 12.36
CA PRO A 56 0.80 10.54 11.99
C PRO A 56 2.32 10.74 11.94
N SER A 57 3.10 9.94 12.68
CA SER A 57 4.56 10.03 12.68
C SER A 57 5.24 9.16 11.59
N SER A 58 4.47 8.29 10.93
CA SER A 58 5.00 7.40 9.89
C SER A 58 4.96 8.09 8.53
N SER A 59 6.13 8.33 7.94
CA SER A 59 6.26 8.78 6.54
C SER A 59 6.32 7.64 5.52
N THR A 60 6.53 6.42 6.00
CA THR A 60 6.66 5.21 5.18
C THR A 60 6.04 4.02 5.89
N TYR A 61 5.60 3.04 5.11
CA TYR A 61 5.16 1.74 5.60
C TYR A 61 5.80 0.64 4.76
N ARG A 62 5.92 -0.57 5.33
CA ARG A 62 6.26 -1.77 4.57
C ARG A 62 5.20 -2.82 4.83
N LEU A 63 4.59 -3.34 3.78
CA LEU A 63 3.56 -4.35 3.84
C LEU A 63 3.99 -5.56 3.02
N ILE A 64 3.94 -6.75 3.60
CA ILE A 64 4.28 -8.00 2.92
C ILE A 64 3.26 -9.09 3.22
N GLY A 65 3.17 -10.07 2.32
CA GLY A 65 2.38 -11.28 2.53
C GLY A 65 0.87 -11.04 2.54
N LEU A 66 0.38 -10.06 1.79
CA LEU A 66 -1.06 -9.80 1.60
C LEU A 66 -1.82 -10.98 0.97
N ASP A 67 -1.10 -11.84 0.26
CA ASP A 67 -1.56 -13.09 -0.35
C ASP A 67 -1.51 -14.28 0.63
N THR A 68 -0.95 -14.08 1.82
CA THR A 68 -0.79 -15.13 2.83
C THR A 68 -1.82 -14.96 3.95
N PRO A 69 -2.16 -16.02 4.70
CA PRO A 69 -3.02 -15.90 5.88
C PRO A 69 -2.47 -15.00 7.00
N THR A 70 -1.20 -14.59 6.92
CA THR A 70 -0.48 -13.88 7.99
C THR A 70 0.37 -12.75 7.41
N PRO A 71 -0.25 -11.63 6.99
CA PRO A 71 0.48 -10.46 6.50
C PRO A 71 1.26 -9.76 7.62
N PHE A 72 2.29 -9.00 7.25
CA PHE A 72 3.06 -8.17 8.19
C PHE A 72 3.11 -6.72 7.71
N LEU A 73 2.87 -5.80 8.64
CA LEU A 73 2.94 -4.35 8.42
C LEU A 73 4.00 -3.74 9.35
N GLN A 74 4.94 -2.99 8.79
CA GLN A 74 5.91 -2.20 9.54
C GLN A 74 5.56 -0.70 9.44
N LEU A 75 5.38 -0.05 10.60
CA LEU A 75 5.15 1.39 10.73
C LEU A 75 6.10 1.97 11.78
N SER A 76 6.91 2.96 11.39
CA SER A 76 7.87 3.64 12.29
C SER A 76 8.70 2.71 13.19
N GLY A 77 9.11 1.56 12.64
CA GLY A 77 9.89 0.54 13.36
C GLY A 77 9.08 -0.48 14.15
N THR A 78 7.78 -0.27 14.36
CA THR A 78 6.86 -1.26 14.95
C THR A 78 6.45 -2.27 13.89
N ILE A 79 6.51 -3.56 14.22
CA ILE A 79 6.06 -4.65 13.34
C ILE A 79 4.75 -5.20 13.89
N LEU A 80 3.72 -5.18 13.05
CA LEU A 80 2.37 -5.68 13.32
C LEU A 80 2.14 -6.93 12.48
N GLN A 81 1.71 -8.01 13.13
CA GLN A 81 1.25 -9.22 12.46
C GLN A 81 -0.26 -9.11 12.25
N GLY A 82 -0.70 -9.21 11.00
CA GLY A 82 -2.11 -9.13 10.62
C GLY A 82 -2.74 -10.52 10.42
N ARG A 83 -4.04 -10.49 10.14
CA ARG A 83 -4.85 -11.61 9.68
C ARG A 83 -5.96 -11.09 8.78
N HIS A 84 -6.43 -11.91 7.85
CA HIS A 84 -7.58 -11.56 7.03
C HIS A 84 -8.89 -11.80 7.80
N GLU A 85 -9.76 -10.79 7.85
CA GLU A 85 -11.09 -10.87 8.44
C GLU A 85 -12.11 -10.28 7.46
N SER A 86 -13.18 -11.01 7.18
CA SER A 86 -14.25 -10.52 6.32
C SER A 86 -15.25 -9.70 7.13
N LEU A 87 -15.48 -8.45 6.72
CA LEU A 87 -16.45 -7.57 7.36
C LEU A 87 -17.88 -8.05 7.09
N LEU A 88 -18.71 -8.09 8.14
CA LEU A 88 -20.16 -8.24 8.00
C LEU A 88 -20.78 -6.90 7.59
N GLY A 89 -21.35 -6.84 6.39
CA GLY A 89 -21.99 -5.63 5.87
C GLY A 89 -21.20 -5.01 4.72
N SER A 90 -21.24 -3.69 4.61
CA SER A 90 -20.59 -2.96 3.53
C SER A 90 -19.81 -1.77 4.10
N GLU A 91 -18.61 -1.55 3.56
CA GLU A 91 -17.85 -0.34 3.77
C GLU A 91 -18.17 0.67 2.66
N LEU A 92 -18.32 1.95 3.04
CA LEU A 92 -18.58 3.04 2.09
C LEU A 92 -17.36 3.96 2.05
N LEU A 93 -16.69 3.97 0.90
CA LEU A 93 -15.57 4.87 0.64
C LEU A 93 -16.07 6.12 -0.09
N PHE A 94 -15.73 7.29 0.42
CA PHE A 94 -15.99 8.57 -0.24
C PHE A 94 -14.66 9.15 -0.70
N THR A 95 -14.43 9.16 -2.01
CA THR A 95 -13.24 9.75 -2.62
C THR A 95 -13.62 11.03 -3.38
N GLU A 96 -12.70 12.01 -3.42
CA GLU A 96 -12.87 13.12 -4.35
C GLU A 96 -12.83 12.55 -5.77
N ALA A 97 -13.76 12.99 -6.63
CA ALA A 97 -13.93 12.47 -7.99
C ALA A 97 -12.77 12.86 -8.94
N LYS A 98 -11.56 12.46 -8.61
CA LYS A 98 -10.35 12.69 -9.40
C LYS A 98 -9.76 11.34 -9.76
N GLY A 99 -10.30 10.75 -10.82
CA GLY A 99 -9.77 9.50 -11.38
C GLY A 99 -10.78 8.51 -11.93
N MET A 100 -12.09 8.69 -11.69
CA MET A 100 -13.10 7.92 -12.40
C MET A 100 -13.15 8.39 -13.87
N GLN A 101 -12.25 7.85 -14.70
CA GLN A 101 -12.51 7.78 -16.14
C GLN A 101 -13.89 7.13 -16.28
N ALA A 102 -14.76 7.84 -16.99
CA ALA A 102 -16.20 7.68 -16.93
C ALA A 102 -16.65 6.25 -17.22
N LEU A 103 -17.09 5.52 -16.18
CA LEU A 103 -18.08 4.47 -16.35
C LEU A 103 -19.42 5.15 -16.68
N SER A 104 -19.61 5.35 -17.98
CA SER A 104 -20.83 5.64 -18.74
C SER A 104 -22.10 6.12 -17.99
N THR A 105 -22.46 7.37 -18.27
CA THR A 105 -23.82 7.85 -18.64
C THR A 105 -24.98 7.79 -17.62
N ARG A 106 -25.24 8.95 -17.00
CA ARG A 106 -26.51 9.59 -16.54
C ARG A 106 -27.70 8.72 -16.08
N GLN A 107 -28.19 9.00 -14.86
CA GLN A 107 -29.55 9.52 -14.64
C GLN A 107 -29.61 10.52 -13.47
N VAL A 108 -30.38 11.59 -13.68
CA VAL A 108 -30.62 12.71 -12.76
C VAL A 108 -31.69 12.29 -11.75
N LEU A 109 -31.45 12.55 -10.46
CA LEU A 109 -32.52 12.56 -9.46
C LEU A 109 -32.63 13.97 -8.90
N SER A 110 -33.68 14.67 -9.33
CA SER A 110 -34.19 15.90 -8.75
C SER A 110 -35.12 15.58 -7.58
N ASN A 111 -35.01 16.36 -6.50
CA ASN A 111 -36.11 16.68 -5.59
C ASN A 111 -36.32 18.19 -5.61
#